data_AF-A0A0C2CVZ8-F1
#
_entry.id   AF-A0A0C2CVZ8-F1
#
_cell.length_a   1.000
_cell.length_b   1.000
_cell.length_c   1.000
_cell.angle_alpha   90.00
_cell.angle_beta   90.00
_cell.angle_gamma   90.00
#
_symmetry.space_group_name_H-M   'P 1'
#
loop_
_entity.id
_entity.type
_entity.pdbx_description
1 polymer ?
#
loop_
_entity_poly.entity_id
_entity_poly.type
_entity_poly.pdbx_seq_one_letter_code
_entity_poly.pdbx_strand_id
1 'polypeptide(L)'
;MTDEHEGDESSAVSGRVSRRRRDSLLTVLRTFWRLWGLLAILLLLLIWFRGVVLPFVFATLIAYLLEPLVRRMAPRLGERRGLAVMLLYLGMLALGAGFLGGVLPGVVSDLSTLRESTPSAMVTINEQWLPRASEWFEETFPGLLGDQDPDEGQVSELVVHPEADGSYRVDLRGAHLEVHESGGGWVIEAQPQPKDNIAEVIRDIVASKGDELTAALTDTLRAIVTGIASFITALIVTLLIAGFILVDLERVQNFVRSLVPEEYQQDFENIAHGVDEGMAGVIRGQLAICLINGALAYAALMIFGVRYSLLLAMVAAVLSIIPVFGILISAIPLLGVALLSGDAGLEGLEFGKSAGIVGWIICIHLLEANYLNPRIIGTADIHPVILIFALLAGWEVYGPIGAVLALPVASIVQTVFLYTRRRSSSAAAARASSQAGRAGVPREPRDSGSGSGSGAIRLDTARHRTLARMDDDASEDPSDPSDAS
;
A
#
# COMPACT_ATOMS: atom_id res chain seq x y z
N MET A 1 -15.40 -45.28 70.48
CA MET A 1 -16.45 -44.26 70.29
C MET A 1 -15.74 -42.94 70.00
N THR A 2 -15.02 -42.89 68.88
CA THR A 2 -14.11 -41.80 68.48
C THR A 2 -13.91 -41.94 66.97
N ASP A 3 -14.96 -41.73 66.18
CA ASP A 3 -14.85 -41.71 64.70
C ASP A 3 -15.86 -40.76 64.03
N GLU A 4 -16.72 -40.07 64.78
CA GLU A 4 -17.79 -39.24 64.20
C GLU A 4 -17.45 -37.73 64.13
N HIS A 5 -16.25 -37.29 64.51
CA HIS A 5 -15.88 -35.86 64.49
C HIS A 5 -14.98 -35.42 63.33
N GLU A 6 -14.43 -36.35 62.53
CA GLU A 6 -13.51 -35.99 61.43
C GLU A 6 -14.23 -35.77 60.08
N GLY A 7 -15.45 -36.27 59.92
CA GLY A 7 -16.24 -36.14 58.69
C GLY A 7 -16.86 -34.75 58.47
N ASP A 8 -17.16 -34.01 59.54
CA ASP A 8 -17.88 -32.73 59.44
C ASP A 8 -16.97 -31.58 59.00
N GLU A 9 -15.71 -31.56 59.46
CA GLU A 9 -14.73 -30.53 59.04
C GLU A 9 -14.33 -30.65 57.56
N SER A 10 -14.18 -31.88 57.04
CA SER A 10 -13.84 -32.13 55.63
C SER A 10 -14.96 -31.66 54.68
N SER A 11 -16.22 -31.89 55.06
CA SER A 11 -17.38 -31.44 54.27
C SER A 11 -17.53 -29.90 54.28
N ALA A 12 -17.28 -29.26 55.43
CA ALA A 12 -17.33 -27.81 55.60
C ALA A 12 -16.17 -27.08 54.91
N VAL A 13 -15.00 -27.71 54.78
CA VAL A 13 -13.86 -27.18 54.01
C VAL A 13 -14.09 -27.34 52.51
N SER A 14 -14.60 -28.49 52.04
CA SER A 14 -14.97 -28.71 50.63
C SER A 14 -16.07 -27.75 50.13
N GLY A 15 -17.07 -27.47 50.98
CA GLY A 15 -18.11 -26.48 50.71
C GLY A 15 -17.59 -25.03 50.62
N ARG A 16 -16.59 -24.66 51.43
CA ARG A 16 -15.96 -23.33 51.39
C ARG A 16 -15.06 -23.14 50.18
N VAL A 17 -14.30 -24.17 49.78
CA VAL A 17 -13.44 -24.13 48.58
C VAL A 17 -14.27 -24.05 47.30
N SER A 18 -15.38 -24.78 47.22
CA SER A 18 -16.26 -24.76 46.03
C SER A 18 -17.04 -23.45 45.85
N ARG A 19 -17.48 -22.79 46.93
CA ARG A 19 -18.07 -21.43 46.87
C ARG A 19 -17.06 -20.37 46.42
N ARG A 20 -15.87 -20.37 47.02
CA ARG A 20 -14.80 -19.40 46.70
C ARG A 20 -14.34 -19.48 45.23
N ARG A 21 -14.33 -20.70 44.65
CA ARG A 21 -13.99 -20.94 43.24
C ARG A 21 -15.10 -20.51 42.27
N ARG A 22 -16.38 -20.65 42.65
CA ARG A 22 -17.50 -20.12 41.85
C ARG A 22 -17.50 -18.60 41.80
N ASP A 23 -17.27 -17.94 42.93
CA ASP A 23 -17.27 -16.48 42.99
C ASP A 23 -16.10 -15.87 42.19
N SER A 24 -14.92 -16.52 42.18
CA SER A 24 -13.81 -16.07 41.33
C SER A 24 -14.11 -16.26 39.84
N LEU A 25 -14.72 -17.39 39.46
CA LEU A 25 -15.09 -17.66 38.06
C LEU A 25 -16.16 -16.68 37.57
N LEU A 26 -17.16 -16.35 38.40
CA LEU A 26 -18.19 -15.38 38.06
C LEU A 26 -17.61 -13.97 37.90
N THR A 27 -16.65 -13.58 38.74
CA THR A 27 -15.99 -12.27 38.63
C THR A 27 -15.12 -12.20 37.37
N VAL A 28 -14.34 -13.24 37.08
CA VAL A 28 -13.54 -13.33 35.85
C VAL A 28 -14.43 -13.33 34.61
N LEU A 29 -15.53 -14.08 34.63
CA LEU A 29 -16.47 -14.16 33.52
C LEU A 29 -17.18 -12.81 33.29
N ARG A 30 -17.53 -12.09 34.36
CA ARG A 30 -18.18 -10.77 34.26
C ARG A 30 -17.21 -9.70 33.76
N THR A 31 -15.94 -9.73 34.19
CA THR A 31 -14.90 -8.84 33.68
C THR A 31 -14.58 -9.15 32.22
N PHE A 32 -14.52 -10.43 31.86
CA PHE A 32 -14.37 -10.89 30.48
C PHE A 32 -15.53 -10.38 29.59
N TRP A 33 -16.78 -10.63 29.97
CA TRP A 33 -17.95 -10.15 29.21
C TRP A 33 -18.04 -8.62 29.16
N ARG A 34 -17.61 -7.90 30.19
CA ARG A 34 -17.52 -6.43 30.13
C ARG A 34 -16.48 -5.95 29.13
N LEU A 35 -15.28 -6.51 29.15
CA LEU A 35 -14.19 -6.09 28.26
C LEU A 35 -14.46 -6.50 26.82
N TRP A 36 -14.79 -7.76 26.58
CA TRP A 36 -15.08 -8.28 25.24
C TRP A 36 -16.41 -7.79 24.70
N GLY A 37 -17.42 -7.58 25.56
CA GLY A 37 -18.68 -6.94 25.18
C GLY A 37 -18.51 -5.48 24.78
N LEU A 38 -17.72 -4.70 25.53
CA LEU A 38 -17.40 -3.31 25.17
C LEU A 38 -16.60 -3.26 23.87
N LEU A 39 -15.60 -4.13 23.72
CA LEU A 39 -14.82 -4.25 22.47
C LEU A 39 -15.72 -4.62 21.28
N ALA A 40 -16.64 -5.57 21.45
CA ALA A 40 -17.56 -5.99 20.41
C ALA A 40 -18.53 -4.86 20.03
N ILE A 41 -19.06 -4.11 21.01
CA ILE A 41 -19.90 -2.93 20.77
C ILE A 41 -19.11 -1.84 20.03
N LEU A 42 -17.87 -1.57 20.45
CA LEU A 42 -17.00 -0.61 19.80
C LEU A 42 -16.73 -1.01 18.34
N LEU A 43 -16.46 -2.30 18.11
CA LEU A 43 -16.21 -2.84 16.77
C LEU A 43 -17.47 -2.80 15.89
N LEU A 44 -18.63 -3.14 16.44
CA LEU A 44 -19.92 -3.01 15.76
C LEU A 44 -20.23 -1.55 15.42
N LEU A 45 -19.96 -0.64 16.33
CA LEU A 45 -20.11 0.80 16.13
C LEU A 45 -19.16 1.30 15.04
N LEU A 46 -17.90 0.84 15.03
CA LEU A 46 -16.93 1.18 13.99
C LEU A 46 -17.41 0.71 12.60
N ILE A 47 -17.97 -0.50 12.50
CA ILE A 47 -18.53 -1.04 11.26
C ILE A 47 -19.76 -0.25 10.82
N TRP A 48 -20.65 0.09 11.77
CA TRP A 48 -21.86 0.85 11.47
C TRP A 48 -21.53 2.27 10.99
N PHE A 49 -20.60 2.95 11.66
CA PHE A 49 -20.24 4.33 11.36
C PHE A 49 -19.01 4.47 10.45
N ARG A 50 -18.65 3.43 9.68
CA ARG A 50 -17.43 3.43 8.86
C ARG A 50 -17.29 4.65 7.96
N GLY A 51 -18.39 5.18 7.42
CA GLY A 51 -18.40 6.38 6.59
C GLY A 51 -18.01 7.67 7.33
N VAL A 52 -18.22 7.72 8.64
CA VAL A 52 -17.86 8.86 9.51
C VAL A 52 -16.46 8.67 10.10
N VAL A 53 -16.03 7.43 10.34
CA VAL A 53 -14.71 7.13 10.93
C VAL A 53 -13.56 7.65 10.08
N LEU A 54 -13.65 7.52 8.75
CA LEU A 54 -12.55 7.88 7.84
C LEU A 54 -12.14 9.36 7.93
N PRO A 55 -13.05 10.35 7.81
CA PRO A 55 -12.70 11.77 8.02
C PRO A 55 -12.02 12.04 9.36
N PHE A 56 -12.41 11.37 10.45
CA PHE A 56 -11.76 11.54 11.76
C PHE A 56 -10.35 10.93 11.77
N VAL A 57 -10.14 9.76 11.18
CA VAL A 57 -8.82 9.14 11.07
C VAL A 57 -7.88 10.04 10.26
N PHE A 58 -8.31 10.50 9.08
CA PHE A 58 -7.52 11.44 8.29
C PHE A 58 -7.31 12.77 9.01
N ALA A 59 -8.31 13.27 9.74
CA ALA A 59 -8.18 14.51 10.49
C ALA A 59 -7.12 14.40 11.58
N THR A 60 -7.09 13.28 12.31
CA THR A 60 -6.04 12.99 13.29
C THR A 60 -4.68 12.86 12.61
N LEU A 61 -4.60 12.19 11.45
CA LEU A 61 -3.36 12.05 10.69
C LEU A 61 -2.82 13.40 10.20
N ILE A 62 -3.70 14.25 9.67
CA ILE A 62 -3.37 15.61 9.24
C ILE A 62 -2.99 16.46 10.44
N ALA A 63 -3.77 16.46 11.52
CA ALA A 63 -3.45 17.20 12.74
C ALA A 63 -2.08 16.80 13.27
N TYR A 64 -1.78 15.50 13.30
CA TYR A 64 -0.48 14.95 13.66
C TYR A 64 0.65 15.43 12.74
N LEU A 65 0.42 15.42 11.42
CA LEU A 65 1.40 15.89 10.44
C LEU A 65 1.66 17.40 10.56
N LEU A 66 0.62 18.19 10.87
CA LEU A 66 0.67 19.64 10.94
C LEU A 66 1.09 20.17 12.32
N GLU A 67 0.94 19.40 13.39
CA GLU A 67 1.39 19.74 14.74
C GLU A 67 2.82 20.30 14.80
N PRO A 68 3.85 19.62 14.26
CA PRO A 68 5.22 20.15 14.32
C PRO A 68 5.36 21.51 13.61
N LEU A 69 4.56 21.78 12.57
CA LEU A 69 4.56 23.08 11.89
C LEU A 69 3.88 24.14 12.76
N VAL A 70 2.71 23.83 13.32
CA VAL A 70 1.98 24.76 14.21
C VAL A 70 2.80 25.08 15.45
N ARG A 71 3.46 24.10 16.06
CA ARG A 71 4.33 24.31 17.23
C ARG A 71 5.53 25.22 16.92
N ARG A 72 6.05 25.17 15.69
CA ARG A 72 7.12 26.10 15.21
C ARG A 72 6.58 27.49 14.89
N MET A 73 5.33 27.62 14.43
CA MET A 73 4.72 28.90 14.05
C MET A 73 4.08 29.64 15.23
N ALA A 74 3.50 28.93 16.20
CA ALA A 74 2.73 29.53 17.31
C ALA A 74 3.53 30.55 18.15
N PRO A 75 4.81 30.32 18.50
CA PRO A 75 5.60 31.33 19.23
C PRO A 75 5.79 32.63 18.44
N ARG A 76 5.81 32.58 17.10
CA ARG A 76 5.96 33.77 16.23
C ARG A 76 4.68 34.59 16.12
N LEU A 77 3.54 34.04 16.53
CA LEU A 77 2.19 34.61 16.38
C LEU A 77 1.55 34.97 17.74
N GLY A 78 2.37 35.15 18.78
CA GLY A 78 1.91 35.52 20.13
C GLY A 78 1.22 34.39 20.89
N GLU A 79 1.67 33.14 20.69
CA GLU A 79 1.21 31.91 21.37
C GLU A 79 -0.26 31.53 21.15
N ARG A 80 -0.98 32.26 20.30
CA ARG A 80 -2.36 31.93 19.90
C ARG A 80 -2.35 30.79 18.89
N ARG A 81 -2.42 29.55 19.38
CA ARG A 81 -2.45 28.33 18.54
C ARG A 81 -3.49 28.40 17.43
N GLY A 82 -4.68 28.92 17.71
CA GLY A 82 -5.74 29.10 16.72
C GLY A 82 -5.34 29.95 15.50
N LEU A 83 -4.57 31.02 15.69
CA LEU A 83 -4.09 31.84 14.57
C LEU A 83 -3.04 31.11 13.74
N ALA A 84 -2.14 30.35 14.38
CA ALA A 84 -1.15 29.54 13.69
C ALA A 84 -1.81 28.44 12.84
N VAL A 85 -2.84 27.78 13.37
CA VAL A 85 -3.65 26.80 12.61
C VAL A 85 -4.35 27.47 11.43
N MET A 86 -5.01 28.61 11.66
CA MET A 86 -5.75 29.31 10.60
C MET A 86 -4.82 29.76 9.45
N LEU A 87 -3.66 30.34 9.76
CA LEU A 87 -2.68 30.76 8.75
C LEU A 87 -2.08 29.57 8.01
N LEU A 88 -1.77 28.47 8.71
CA LEU A 88 -1.28 27.25 8.09
C LEU A 88 -2.31 26.67 7.12
N TYR A 89 -3.59 26.63 7.51
CA TYR A 89 -4.66 26.12 6.66
C TYR A 89 -4.92 27.04 5.47
N LEU A 90 -4.87 28.36 5.65
CA LEU A 90 -4.98 29.31 4.55
C LEU A 90 -3.84 29.11 3.55
N GLY A 91 -2.60 28.94 4.03
CA GLY A 91 -1.44 28.64 3.19
C GLY A 91 -1.58 27.31 2.46
N MET A 92 -2.06 26.27 3.14
CA MET A 92 -2.26 24.95 2.54
C MET A 92 -3.40 24.95 1.50
N LEU A 93 -4.49 25.68 1.75
CA LEU A 93 -5.58 25.86 0.79
C LEU A 93 -5.12 26.68 -0.42
N ALA A 94 -4.34 27.75 -0.21
CA ALA A 94 -3.77 28.53 -1.30
C ALA A 94 -2.80 27.70 -2.16
N LEU A 95 -1.92 26.92 -1.51
CA LEU A 95 -1.01 26.00 -2.19
C LEU A 95 -1.77 24.92 -2.96
N GLY A 96 -2.77 24.30 -2.34
CA GLY A 96 -3.61 23.27 -2.96
C GLY A 96 -4.45 23.82 -4.12
N ALA A 97 -5.03 25.01 -3.98
CA ALA A 97 -5.77 25.68 -5.04
C ALA A 97 -4.85 26.11 -6.20
N GLY A 98 -3.63 26.58 -5.90
CA GLY A 98 -2.62 26.89 -6.92
C GLY A 98 -2.15 25.63 -7.66
N PHE A 99 -1.91 24.53 -6.93
CA PHE A 99 -1.57 23.24 -7.51
C PHE A 99 -2.71 22.72 -8.41
N LEU A 100 -3.95 22.64 -7.90
CA LEU A 100 -5.11 22.25 -8.71
C LEU A 100 -5.29 23.18 -9.91
N GLY A 101 -5.21 24.49 -9.72
CA GLY A 101 -5.40 25.47 -10.79
C GLY A 101 -4.35 25.40 -11.89
N GLY A 102 -3.09 25.08 -11.57
CA GLY A 102 -2.02 24.95 -12.56
C GLY A 102 -1.94 23.57 -13.21
N VAL A 103 -2.18 22.53 -12.42
CA VAL A 103 -1.94 21.14 -12.83
C VAL A 103 -3.18 20.49 -13.41
N LEU A 104 -4.36 20.76 -12.85
CA LEU A 104 -5.60 20.15 -13.30
C LEU A 104 -5.91 20.45 -14.77
N PRO A 105 -5.75 21.69 -15.27
CA PRO A 105 -5.97 21.96 -16.69
C PRO A 105 -5.05 21.15 -17.58
N GLY A 106 -3.77 20.99 -17.19
CA GLY A 106 -2.80 20.17 -17.92
C GLY A 106 -3.18 18.69 -17.92
N VAL A 107 -3.58 18.16 -16.77
CA VAL A 107 -4.07 16.77 -16.65
C VAL A 107 -5.31 16.53 -17.51
N VAL A 108 -6.26 17.46 -17.49
CA VAL A 108 -7.51 17.35 -18.27
C VAL A 108 -7.23 17.49 -19.76
N SER A 109 -6.35 18.41 -20.18
CA SER A 109 -5.97 18.56 -21.59
C SER A 109 -5.19 17.37 -22.10
N ASP A 110 -4.26 16.84 -21.31
CA ASP A 110 -3.48 15.67 -21.67
C ASP A 110 -4.40 14.44 -21.84
N LEU A 111 -5.36 14.28 -20.93
CA LEU A 111 -6.31 13.16 -20.98
C LEU A 111 -7.37 13.33 -22.09
N SER A 112 -7.81 14.56 -22.40
CA SER A 112 -8.68 14.80 -23.55
C SER A 112 -7.96 14.51 -24.87
N THR A 113 -6.69 14.89 -24.97
CA THR A 113 -5.85 14.60 -26.14
C THR A 113 -5.61 13.09 -26.29
N LEU A 114 -5.39 12.37 -25.19
CA LEU A 114 -5.33 10.90 -25.20
C LEU A 114 -6.62 10.27 -25.72
N ARG A 115 -7.78 10.76 -25.26
CA ARG A 115 -9.08 10.29 -25.75
C ARG A 115 -9.27 10.55 -27.24
N GLU A 116 -8.89 11.73 -27.73
CA GLU A 116 -9.02 12.10 -29.14
C GLU A 116 -8.04 11.35 -30.05
N SER A 117 -6.86 10.99 -29.53
CA SER A 117 -5.85 10.20 -30.26
C SER A 117 -6.05 8.68 -30.16
N THR A 118 -6.97 8.20 -29.32
CA THR A 118 -7.24 6.75 -29.17
C THR A 118 -7.79 6.12 -30.46
N PRO A 119 -8.81 6.69 -31.14
CA PRO A 119 -9.32 6.13 -32.39
C PRO A 119 -8.23 6.04 -33.48
N SER A 120 -7.39 7.07 -33.61
CA SER A 120 -6.30 7.07 -34.58
C SER A 120 -5.19 6.08 -34.20
N ALA A 121 -4.90 5.89 -32.92
CA ALA A 121 -3.97 4.86 -32.47
C ALA A 121 -4.45 3.45 -32.84
N MET A 122 -5.77 3.18 -32.76
CA MET A 122 -6.35 1.90 -33.20
C MET A 122 -6.23 1.69 -34.70
N VAL A 123 -6.36 2.75 -35.51
CA VAL A 123 -6.10 2.70 -36.95
C VAL A 123 -4.63 2.34 -37.21
N THR A 124 -3.68 2.99 -36.54
CA THR A 124 -2.25 2.67 -36.68
C THR A 124 -1.93 1.22 -36.28
N ILE A 125 -2.55 0.72 -35.21
CA ILE A 125 -2.41 -0.69 -34.80
C ILE A 125 -2.91 -1.62 -35.91
N ASN A 126 -4.10 -1.37 -36.44
CA ASN A 126 -4.72 -2.21 -37.47
C ASN A 126 -4.02 -2.13 -38.83
N GLU A 127 -3.54 -0.95 -39.23
CA GLU A 127 -2.98 -0.73 -40.57
C GLU A 127 -1.46 -0.94 -40.65
N GLN A 128 -0.71 -0.67 -39.58
CA GLN A 128 0.76 -0.73 -39.60
C GLN A 128 1.34 -1.85 -38.76
N TRP A 129 0.81 -2.06 -37.55
CA TRP A 129 1.40 -3.03 -36.61
C TRP A 129 0.88 -4.44 -36.87
N LEU A 130 -0.42 -4.58 -37.14
CA LEU A 130 -1.05 -5.88 -37.34
C LEU A 130 -0.49 -6.63 -38.56
N PRO A 131 -0.35 -6.00 -39.74
CA PRO A 131 0.21 -6.69 -40.91
C PRO A 131 1.69 -7.06 -40.70
N ARG A 132 2.47 -6.17 -40.08
CA ARG A 132 3.89 -6.44 -39.80
C ARG A 132 4.07 -7.55 -38.78
N ALA A 133 3.16 -7.64 -37.81
CA ALA A 133 3.14 -8.71 -36.82
C ALA A 133 2.74 -10.04 -37.47
N SER A 134 1.75 -10.07 -38.37
CA SER A 134 1.40 -11.29 -39.11
C SER A 134 2.54 -11.74 -40.03
N GLU A 135 3.19 -10.82 -40.75
CA GLU A 135 4.36 -11.13 -41.59
C GLU A 135 5.52 -11.71 -40.77
N TRP A 136 5.89 -11.04 -39.66
CA TRP A 136 6.94 -11.55 -38.76
C TRP A 136 6.58 -12.92 -38.16
N PHE A 137 5.31 -13.12 -37.81
CA PHE A 137 4.84 -14.37 -37.24
C PHE A 137 4.88 -15.51 -38.26
N GLU A 138 4.44 -15.27 -39.49
CA GLU A 138 4.54 -16.25 -40.60
C GLU A 138 6.00 -16.58 -40.94
N GLU A 139 6.90 -15.58 -40.91
CA GLU A 139 8.33 -15.79 -41.12
C GLU A 139 8.96 -16.61 -39.97
N THR A 140 8.53 -16.37 -38.73
CA THR A 140 9.07 -17.04 -37.54
C THR A 140 8.50 -18.44 -37.32
N PHE A 141 7.22 -18.65 -37.65
CA PHE A 141 6.48 -19.90 -37.43
C PHE A 141 5.75 -20.36 -38.71
N PRO A 142 6.48 -20.74 -39.77
CA PRO A 142 5.89 -21.16 -41.04
C PRO A 142 5.00 -22.41 -40.87
N GLY A 143 3.80 -22.37 -41.45
CA GLY A 143 2.84 -23.48 -41.45
C GLY A 143 1.97 -23.62 -40.20
N LEU A 144 2.11 -22.74 -39.19
CA LEU A 144 1.31 -22.78 -37.97
C LEU A 144 -0.09 -22.16 -38.12
N LEU A 145 -0.28 -21.31 -39.12
CA LEU A 145 -1.54 -20.62 -39.41
C LEU A 145 -2.42 -21.27 -40.49
N GLY A 146 -1.98 -22.40 -41.06
CA GLY A 146 -2.63 -22.99 -42.24
C GLY A 146 -2.25 -22.22 -43.51
N ASP A 147 -2.03 -22.93 -44.61
CA ASP A 147 -1.83 -22.28 -45.91
C ASP A 147 -3.11 -21.52 -46.26
N GLN A 148 -3.00 -20.24 -46.64
CA GLN A 148 -4.11 -19.53 -47.26
C GLN A 148 -4.54 -20.32 -48.49
N ASP A 149 -5.76 -20.85 -48.47
CA ASP A 149 -6.25 -21.66 -49.57
C ASP A 149 -6.32 -20.74 -50.81
N PRO A 150 -5.61 -21.03 -51.91
CA PRO A 150 -5.49 -20.13 -53.05
C PRO A 150 -6.81 -19.79 -53.77
N ASP A 151 -7.91 -20.41 -53.35
CA ASP A 151 -9.27 -20.16 -53.85
C ASP A 151 -10.02 -19.00 -53.15
N GLU A 152 -9.46 -18.37 -52.09
CA GLU A 152 -10.08 -17.25 -51.35
C GLU A 152 -10.33 -15.97 -52.19
N GLY A 153 -9.79 -15.91 -53.41
CA GLY A 153 -10.01 -14.79 -54.35
C GLY A 153 -11.14 -15.00 -55.37
N GLN A 154 -11.83 -16.15 -55.38
CA GLN A 154 -12.92 -16.38 -56.34
C GLN A 154 -14.16 -15.56 -55.94
N VAL A 155 -14.31 -14.41 -56.60
CA VAL A 155 -15.52 -13.58 -56.55
C VAL A 155 -16.72 -14.48 -56.81
N SER A 156 -17.73 -14.46 -55.93
CA SER A 156 -18.96 -15.23 -56.15
C SER A 156 -19.62 -14.77 -57.46
N GLU A 157 -19.42 -15.56 -58.51
CA GLU A 157 -19.86 -15.20 -59.86
C GLU A 157 -21.15 -15.94 -60.18
N LEU A 158 -22.17 -15.15 -60.53
CA LEU A 158 -23.46 -15.64 -60.99
C LEU A 158 -23.44 -15.73 -62.52
N VAL A 159 -23.24 -16.93 -63.05
CA VAL A 159 -23.22 -17.14 -64.50
C VAL A 159 -24.54 -17.76 -64.95
N VAL A 160 -25.27 -17.05 -65.82
CA VAL A 160 -26.57 -17.50 -66.32
C VAL A 160 -26.42 -18.04 -67.74
N HIS A 161 -26.74 -19.31 -67.93
CA HIS A 161 -26.72 -19.99 -69.22
C HIS A 161 -28.15 -20.23 -69.71
N PRO A 162 -28.57 -19.67 -70.86
CA PRO A 162 -29.86 -20.02 -71.46
C PRO A 162 -29.80 -21.44 -72.03
N GLU A 163 -30.79 -22.26 -71.73
CA GLU A 163 -30.94 -23.62 -72.26
C GLU A 163 -31.86 -23.65 -73.49
N ALA A 164 -31.71 -24.69 -74.31
CA ALA A 164 -32.41 -24.82 -75.59
C ALA A 164 -33.93 -25.00 -75.46
N ASP A 165 -34.42 -25.34 -74.26
CA ASP A 165 -35.84 -25.48 -73.94
C ASP A 165 -36.47 -24.16 -73.44
N GLY A 166 -35.70 -23.07 -73.38
CA GLY A 166 -36.13 -21.77 -72.89
C GLY A 166 -35.99 -21.58 -71.38
N SER A 167 -35.44 -22.58 -70.66
CA SER A 167 -35.06 -22.43 -69.26
C SER A 167 -33.68 -21.78 -69.11
N TYR A 168 -33.32 -21.35 -67.90
CA TYR A 168 -32.03 -20.76 -67.59
C TYR A 168 -31.34 -21.57 -66.49
N ARG A 169 -30.10 -21.98 -66.72
CA ARG A 169 -29.23 -22.54 -65.69
C ARG A 169 -28.44 -21.41 -65.04
N VAL A 170 -28.39 -21.40 -63.73
CA VAL A 170 -27.65 -20.40 -62.96
C VAL A 170 -26.54 -21.13 -62.21
N ASP A 171 -25.31 -20.95 -62.67
CA ASP A 171 -24.12 -21.48 -62.01
C ASP A 171 -23.62 -20.45 -60.99
N LEU A 172 -23.58 -20.86 -59.72
CA LEU A 172 -23.05 -20.07 -58.60
C LEU A 172 -21.64 -20.56 -58.30
N ARG A 173 -20.62 -19.90 -58.88
CA ARG A 173 -19.21 -20.28 -58.68
C ARG A 173 -18.63 -19.53 -57.47
N GLY A 174 -17.89 -20.22 -56.61
CA GLY A 174 -17.31 -19.62 -55.40
C GLY A 174 -18.33 -19.20 -54.34
N ALA A 175 -19.56 -19.72 -54.38
CA ALA A 175 -20.60 -19.43 -53.38
C ALA A 175 -20.71 -20.58 -52.36
N HIS A 176 -20.30 -20.32 -51.12
CA HIS A 176 -20.46 -21.26 -50.00
C HIS A 176 -21.91 -21.19 -49.47
N LEU A 177 -22.78 -22.03 -50.05
CA LEU A 177 -24.20 -22.08 -49.74
C LEU A 177 -24.52 -23.42 -49.07
N GLU A 178 -25.21 -23.37 -47.94
CA GLU A 178 -25.75 -24.56 -47.30
C GLU A 178 -27.26 -24.61 -47.55
N VAL A 179 -27.72 -25.74 -48.08
CA VAL A 179 -29.13 -25.93 -48.46
C VAL A 179 -29.77 -26.88 -47.49
N HIS A 180 -30.78 -26.41 -46.77
CA HIS A 180 -31.54 -27.22 -45.83
C HIS A 180 -33.02 -27.23 -46.18
N GLU A 181 -33.64 -28.39 -46.06
CA GLU A 181 -35.07 -28.55 -46.30
C GLU A 181 -35.85 -28.11 -45.04
N SER A 182 -36.72 -27.11 -45.19
CA SER A 182 -37.54 -26.59 -44.08
C SER A 182 -38.95 -26.25 -44.57
N GLY A 183 -39.97 -26.80 -43.90
CA GLY A 183 -41.37 -26.43 -44.14
C GLY A 183 -41.91 -26.76 -45.55
N GLY A 184 -41.42 -27.82 -46.20
CA GLY A 184 -41.86 -28.21 -47.54
C GLY A 184 -41.22 -27.41 -48.69
N GLY A 185 -40.13 -26.69 -48.41
CA GLY A 185 -39.29 -26.03 -49.40
C GLY A 185 -37.80 -26.11 -49.04
N TRP A 186 -36.96 -25.67 -49.96
CA TRP A 186 -35.51 -25.56 -49.76
C TRP A 186 -35.16 -24.15 -49.34
N VAL A 187 -34.47 -24.00 -48.21
CA VAL A 187 -33.90 -22.73 -47.77
C VAL A 187 -32.41 -22.79 -48.08
N ILE A 188 -31.96 -21.84 -48.90
CA ILE A 188 -30.55 -21.66 -49.25
C ILE A 188 -30.04 -20.50 -48.40
N GLU A 189 -29.17 -20.78 -47.43
CA GLU A 189 -28.50 -19.76 -46.64
C GLU A 189 -27.04 -19.67 -47.08
N ALA A 190 -26.58 -18.44 -47.32
CA ALA A 190 -25.15 -18.19 -47.47
C ALA A 190 -24.50 -18.46 -46.11
N GLN A 191 -23.55 -19.39 -46.05
CA GLN A 191 -22.76 -19.50 -44.84
C GLN A 191 -21.95 -18.21 -44.70
N PRO A 192 -21.93 -17.56 -43.51
CA PRO A 192 -20.94 -16.53 -43.24
C PRO A 192 -19.58 -17.17 -43.48
N GLN A 193 -18.77 -16.58 -44.36
CA GLN A 193 -17.44 -17.11 -44.61
C GLN A 193 -16.74 -17.30 -43.25
N PRO A 194 -16.18 -18.48 -42.99
CA PRO A 194 -15.39 -18.67 -41.78
C PRO A 194 -14.28 -17.61 -41.80
N LYS A 195 -14.10 -16.92 -40.66
CA LYS A 195 -13.11 -15.85 -40.53
C LYS A 195 -11.73 -16.49 -40.51
N ASP A 196 -11.25 -16.91 -41.66
CA ASP A 196 -10.05 -17.75 -41.80
C ASP A 196 -8.76 -16.94 -41.60
N ASN A 197 -8.88 -15.60 -41.63
CA ASN A 197 -7.75 -14.71 -41.45
C ASN A 197 -7.71 -14.15 -40.02
N ILE A 198 -6.66 -14.50 -39.25
CA ILE A 198 -6.39 -13.99 -37.90
C ILE A 198 -6.35 -12.45 -37.87
N ALA A 199 -5.98 -11.81 -38.99
CA ALA A 199 -6.02 -10.36 -39.12
C ALA A 199 -7.43 -9.80 -38.92
N GLU A 200 -8.47 -10.49 -39.38
CA GLU A 200 -9.86 -10.05 -39.25
C GLU A 200 -10.41 -10.28 -37.82
N VAL A 201 -10.01 -11.38 -37.18
CA VAL A 201 -10.31 -11.64 -35.76
C VAL A 201 -9.64 -10.59 -34.86
N ILE A 202 -8.37 -10.27 -35.11
CA ILE A 202 -7.66 -9.24 -34.34
C ILE A 202 -8.24 -7.85 -34.65
N ARG A 203 -8.64 -7.55 -35.89
CA ARG A 203 -9.30 -6.28 -36.24
C ARG A 203 -10.61 -6.09 -35.49
N ASP A 204 -11.46 -7.11 -35.41
CA ASP A 204 -12.71 -7.05 -34.63
C ASP A 204 -12.44 -6.86 -33.14
N ILE A 205 -11.42 -7.53 -32.58
CA ILE A 205 -11.01 -7.35 -31.18
C ILE A 205 -10.50 -5.93 -30.96
N VAL A 206 -9.65 -5.40 -31.84
CA VAL A 206 -9.09 -4.05 -31.74
C VAL A 206 -10.19 -2.99 -31.88
N ALA A 207 -11.13 -3.16 -32.81
CA ALA A 207 -12.26 -2.24 -33.00
C ALA A 207 -13.20 -2.25 -31.79
N SER A 208 -13.63 -3.43 -31.34
CA SER A 208 -14.53 -3.56 -30.18
C SER A 208 -13.88 -3.10 -28.87
N LYS A 209 -12.57 -3.32 -28.70
CA LYS A 209 -11.79 -2.81 -27.55
C LYS A 209 -11.43 -1.33 -27.67
N GLY A 210 -11.36 -0.78 -28.88
CA GLY A 210 -11.13 0.64 -29.11
C GLY A 210 -12.27 1.51 -28.62
N ASP A 211 -13.52 1.08 -28.89
CA ASP A 211 -14.72 1.76 -28.37
C ASP A 211 -14.80 1.64 -26.84
N GLU A 212 -14.51 0.46 -26.29
CA GLU A 212 -14.47 0.23 -24.84
C GLU A 212 -13.39 1.09 -24.15
N LEU A 213 -12.21 1.21 -24.74
CA LEU A 213 -11.13 2.07 -24.23
C LEU A 213 -11.52 3.55 -24.28
N THR A 214 -12.14 4.00 -25.38
CA THR A 214 -12.61 5.39 -25.51
C THR A 214 -13.71 5.72 -24.49
N ALA A 215 -14.61 4.77 -24.22
CA ALA A 215 -15.61 4.88 -23.17
C ALA A 215 -14.94 4.94 -21.78
N ALA A 216 -13.99 4.05 -21.49
CA ALA A 216 -13.24 4.03 -20.24
C ALA A 216 -12.46 5.33 -19.98
N LEU A 217 -11.87 5.94 -21.01
CA LEU A 217 -11.21 7.25 -20.91
C LEU A 217 -12.20 8.37 -20.59
N THR A 218 -13.40 8.33 -21.19
CA THR A 218 -14.49 9.27 -20.90
C THR A 218 -14.97 9.14 -19.46
N ASP A 219 -15.16 7.91 -19.00
CA ASP A 219 -15.55 7.63 -17.62
C ASP A 219 -14.46 8.04 -16.64
N THR A 220 -13.19 7.83 -16.99
CA THR A 220 -12.04 8.28 -16.20
C THR A 220 -12.00 9.81 -16.07
N LEU A 221 -12.22 10.54 -17.17
CA LEU A 221 -12.34 12.01 -17.14
C LEU A 221 -13.46 12.46 -16.18
N ARG A 222 -14.64 11.85 -16.31
CA ARG A 222 -15.77 12.14 -15.43
C ARG A 222 -15.43 11.83 -13.98
N ALA A 223 -14.81 10.67 -13.73
CA ALA A 223 -14.39 10.23 -12.41
C ALA A 223 -13.36 11.17 -11.78
N ILE A 224 -12.42 11.71 -12.56
CA ILE A 224 -11.46 12.73 -12.09
C ILE A 224 -12.20 13.99 -11.66
N VAL A 225 -13.11 14.52 -12.48
CA VAL A 225 -13.88 15.74 -12.14
C VAL A 225 -14.73 15.53 -10.88
N THR A 226 -15.50 14.45 -10.81
CA THR A 226 -16.33 14.14 -9.63
C THR A 226 -15.49 13.77 -8.42
N GLY A 227 -14.35 13.11 -8.64
CA GLY A 227 -13.40 12.69 -7.62
C GLY A 227 -12.72 13.89 -6.98
N ILE A 228 -12.35 14.90 -7.76
CA ILE A 228 -11.79 16.16 -7.24
C ILE A 228 -12.83 16.91 -6.42
N ALA A 229 -14.06 17.03 -6.91
CA ALA A 229 -15.13 17.66 -6.13
C ALA A 229 -15.34 16.94 -4.80
N SER A 230 -15.40 15.60 -4.84
CA SER A 230 -15.53 14.75 -3.65
C SER A 230 -14.33 14.88 -2.71
N PHE A 231 -13.11 14.93 -3.26
CA PHE A 231 -11.88 15.12 -2.51
C PHE A 231 -11.85 16.49 -1.83
N ILE A 232 -12.23 17.57 -2.52
CA ILE A 232 -12.31 18.92 -1.94
C ILE A 232 -13.32 18.94 -0.79
N THR A 233 -14.51 18.36 -0.98
CA THR A 233 -15.51 18.26 0.10
C THR A 233 -14.96 17.47 1.28
N ALA A 234 -14.39 16.30 1.04
CA ALA A 234 -13.79 15.46 2.08
C ALA A 234 -12.63 16.18 2.77
N LEU A 235 -11.78 16.88 2.03
CA LEU A 235 -10.65 17.66 2.54
C LEU A 235 -11.15 18.79 3.44
N ILE A 236 -12.17 19.55 3.04
CA ILE A 236 -12.73 20.64 3.86
C ILE A 236 -13.27 20.08 5.19
N VAL A 237 -14.06 19.00 5.14
CA VAL A 237 -14.58 18.37 6.37
C VAL A 237 -13.44 17.84 7.24
N THR A 238 -12.47 17.16 6.65
CA THR A 238 -11.32 16.60 7.35
C THR A 238 -10.47 17.71 7.98
N LEU A 239 -10.22 18.80 7.27
CA LEU A 239 -9.48 19.96 7.79
C LEU A 239 -10.24 20.68 8.88
N LEU A 240 -11.56 20.78 8.78
CA LEU A 240 -12.37 21.32 9.86
C LEU A 240 -12.16 20.52 11.15
N ILE A 241 -12.29 19.18 11.08
CA ILE A 241 -12.09 18.29 12.22
C ILE A 241 -10.64 18.35 12.72
N ALA A 242 -9.66 18.32 11.81
CA ALA A 242 -8.24 18.41 12.15
C ALA A 242 -7.94 19.73 12.86
N GLY A 243 -8.56 20.83 12.44
CA GLY A 243 -8.40 22.15 13.04
C GLY A 243 -8.87 22.17 14.49
N PHE A 244 -10.04 21.58 14.77
CA PHE A 244 -10.53 21.42 16.14
C PHE A 244 -9.58 20.57 16.98
N ILE A 245 -9.12 19.42 16.46
CA ILE A 245 -8.16 18.55 17.16
C ILE A 245 -6.84 19.30 17.44
N LEU A 246 -6.37 20.09 16.49
CA LEU A 246 -5.07 20.76 16.55
C LEU A 246 -5.07 21.99 17.47
N VAL A 247 -6.18 22.71 17.55
CA VAL A 247 -6.36 23.84 18.50
C VAL A 247 -6.40 23.33 19.94
N ASP A 248 -7.15 22.25 20.18
CA ASP A 248 -7.36 21.68 21.51
C ASP A 248 -6.50 20.42 21.79
N LEU A 249 -5.38 20.25 21.08
CA LEU A 249 -4.61 19.00 21.09
C LEU A 249 -4.18 18.59 22.50
N GLU A 250 -3.70 19.53 23.32
CA GLU A 250 -3.33 19.28 24.72
C GLU A 250 -4.53 18.82 25.57
N ARG A 251 -5.71 19.41 25.35
CA ARG A 251 -6.93 19.02 26.06
C ARG A 251 -7.35 17.60 25.66
N VAL A 252 -7.25 17.27 24.37
CA VAL A 252 -7.54 15.92 23.86
C VAL A 252 -6.57 14.91 24.45
N GLN A 253 -5.26 15.17 24.44
CA GLN A 253 -4.24 14.29 25.01
C GLN A 253 -4.44 14.08 26.52
N ASN A 254 -4.71 15.15 27.27
CA ASN A 254 -4.98 15.08 28.71
C ASN A 254 -6.26 14.29 29.03
N PHE A 255 -7.30 14.42 28.21
CA PHE A 255 -8.52 13.63 28.34
C PHE A 255 -8.26 12.14 28.07
N VAL A 256 -7.51 11.81 27.01
CA VAL A 256 -7.16 10.41 26.73
C VAL A 256 -6.32 9.83 27.87
N ARG A 257 -5.35 10.59 28.39
CA ARG A 257 -4.52 10.17 29.53
C ARG A 257 -5.34 9.95 30.80
N SER A 258 -6.41 10.73 31.03
CA SER A 258 -7.27 10.56 32.21
C SER A 258 -8.19 9.32 32.15
N LEU A 259 -8.39 8.74 30.97
CA LEU A 259 -9.10 7.47 30.81
C LEU A 259 -8.27 6.26 31.27
N VAL A 260 -6.95 6.41 31.39
CA VAL A 260 -6.03 5.34 31.79
C VAL A 260 -5.83 5.36 33.31
N PRO A 261 -6.04 4.22 34.01
CA PRO A 261 -5.77 4.14 35.44
C PRO A 261 -4.31 4.45 35.79
N GLU A 262 -4.06 5.05 36.97
CA GLU A 262 -2.72 5.45 37.42
C GLU A 262 -1.68 4.32 37.34
N GLU A 263 -2.10 3.08 37.61
CA GLU A 263 -1.25 1.87 37.56
C GLU A 263 -0.63 1.62 36.18
N TYR A 264 -1.26 2.07 35.10
CA TYR A 264 -0.84 1.83 33.72
C TYR A 264 -0.37 3.10 33.00
N GLN A 265 -0.26 4.25 33.69
CA GLN A 265 0.14 5.50 33.04
C GLN A 265 1.52 5.43 32.39
N GLN A 266 2.51 4.83 33.08
CA GLN A 266 3.85 4.68 32.51
C GLN A 266 3.84 3.80 31.25
N ASP A 267 2.99 2.78 31.23
CA ASP A 267 2.84 1.88 30.10
C ASP A 267 2.20 2.59 28.91
N PHE A 268 1.19 3.41 29.19
CA PHE A 268 0.55 4.27 28.19
C PHE A 268 1.53 5.25 27.56
N GLU A 269 2.33 5.97 28.36
CA GLU A 269 3.32 6.92 27.83
C GLU A 269 4.37 6.21 26.96
N ASN A 270 4.86 5.03 27.38
CA ASN A 270 5.81 4.24 26.59
C ASN A 270 5.22 3.80 25.24
N ILE A 271 3.95 3.38 25.21
CA ILE A 271 3.26 3.02 23.97
C ILE A 271 3.02 4.26 23.10
N ALA A 272 2.55 5.36 23.70
CA ALA A 272 2.26 6.60 22.99
C ALA A 272 3.51 7.15 22.30
N HIS A 273 4.66 7.16 22.98
CA HIS A 273 5.94 7.54 22.38
C HIS A 273 6.35 6.60 21.25
N GLY A 274 6.22 5.28 21.41
CA GLY A 274 6.52 4.33 20.33
C GLY A 274 5.59 4.47 19.12
N VAL A 275 4.33 4.86 19.34
CA VAL A 275 3.36 5.12 18.27
C VAL A 275 3.71 6.41 17.55
N ASP A 276 4.07 7.45 18.29
CA ASP A 276 4.54 8.73 17.73
C ASP A 276 5.77 8.52 16.82
N GLU A 277 6.80 7.84 17.32
CA GLU A 277 8.00 7.53 16.52
C GLU A 277 7.68 6.69 15.28
N GLY A 278 6.86 5.64 15.44
CA GLY A 278 6.47 4.77 14.34
C GLY A 278 5.60 5.45 13.28
N MET A 279 4.66 6.31 13.68
CA MET A 279 3.83 7.06 12.73
C MET A 279 4.60 8.17 12.04
N ALA A 280 5.45 8.92 12.76
CA ALA A 280 6.27 9.97 12.18
C ALA A 280 7.13 9.44 11.03
N GLY A 281 7.79 8.30 11.24
CA GLY A 281 8.64 7.66 10.24
C GLY A 281 7.86 7.23 8.99
N VAL A 282 6.75 6.52 9.18
CA VAL A 282 5.94 6.00 8.07
C VAL A 282 5.28 7.11 7.26
N ILE A 283 4.62 8.08 7.90
CA ILE A 283 3.86 9.12 7.18
C ILE A 283 4.79 10.05 6.42
N ARG A 284 5.82 10.60 7.09
CA ARG A 284 6.76 11.53 6.45
C ARG A 284 7.57 10.80 5.39
N GLY A 285 7.91 9.54 5.66
CA GLY A 285 8.68 8.73 4.74
C GLY A 285 7.93 8.41 3.46
N GLN A 286 6.67 7.98 3.58
CA GLN A 286 5.85 7.70 2.39
C GLN A 286 5.64 8.95 1.55
N LEU A 287 5.40 10.11 2.16
CA LEU A 287 5.25 11.37 1.43
C LEU A 287 6.54 11.76 0.68
N ALA A 288 7.70 11.59 1.31
CA ALA A 288 8.99 11.84 0.66
C ALA A 288 9.23 10.88 -0.51
N ILE A 289 8.91 9.59 -0.34
CA ILE A 289 9.05 8.57 -1.39
C ILE A 289 8.13 8.89 -2.57
N CYS A 290 6.87 9.28 -2.33
CA CYS A 290 5.95 9.67 -3.41
C CYS A 290 6.50 10.84 -4.23
N LEU A 291 7.07 11.84 -3.56
CA LEU A 291 7.64 13.02 -4.21
C LEU A 291 8.89 12.65 -5.02
N ILE A 292 9.77 11.83 -4.45
CA ILE A 292 11.00 11.37 -5.12
C ILE A 292 10.63 10.51 -6.34
N ASN A 293 9.75 9.52 -6.18
CA ASN A 293 9.29 8.66 -7.26
C ASN A 293 8.60 9.46 -8.37
N GLY A 294 7.74 10.43 -8.01
CA GLY A 294 7.11 11.33 -8.97
C GLY A 294 8.13 12.14 -9.77
N ALA A 295 9.12 12.73 -9.09
CA ALA A 295 10.18 13.48 -9.75
C ALA A 295 11.05 12.59 -10.66
N LEU A 296 11.41 11.39 -10.21
CA LEU A 296 12.18 10.43 -11.00
C LEU A 296 11.39 9.90 -12.20
N ALA A 297 10.08 9.68 -12.05
CA ALA A 297 9.19 9.29 -13.15
C ALA A 297 9.06 10.44 -14.17
N TYR A 298 8.89 11.68 -13.71
CA TYR A 298 8.85 12.85 -14.59
C TYR A 298 10.15 13.02 -15.38
N ALA A 299 11.29 12.90 -14.70
CA ALA A 299 12.60 12.96 -15.33
C ALA A 299 12.75 11.86 -16.39
N ALA A 300 12.32 10.62 -16.10
CA ALA A 300 12.33 9.53 -17.06
C ALA A 300 11.55 9.89 -18.32
N LEU A 301 10.29 10.28 -18.14
CA LEU A 301 9.37 10.56 -19.24
C LEU A 301 9.86 11.74 -20.10
N MET A 302 10.44 12.76 -19.45
CA MET A 302 11.09 13.88 -20.14
C MET A 302 12.33 13.44 -20.94
N ILE A 303 13.22 12.63 -20.36
CA ILE A 303 14.44 12.14 -21.02
C ILE A 303 14.10 11.29 -22.24
N PHE A 304 13.09 10.43 -22.14
CA PHE A 304 12.65 9.56 -23.23
C PHE A 304 11.67 10.24 -24.20
N GLY A 305 11.32 11.51 -23.96
CA GLY A 305 10.43 12.29 -24.82
C GLY A 305 9.00 11.76 -24.89
N VAL A 306 8.52 11.12 -23.82
CA VAL A 306 7.17 10.56 -23.78
C VAL A 306 6.15 11.69 -23.61
N ARG A 307 5.11 11.66 -24.44
CA ARG A 307 3.98 12.61 -24.36
C ARG A 307 3.28 12.49 -23.01
N TYR A 308 2.70 13.60 -22.53
CA TYR A 308 1.95 13.63 -21.27
C TYR A 308 2.82 13.26 -20.04
N SER A 309 4.10 13.65 -20.06
CA SER A 309 5.09 13.29 -19.04
C SER A 309 4.67 13.73 -17.62
N LEU A 310 4.09 14.92 -17.48
CA LEU A 310 3.61 15.44 -16.21
C LEU A 310 2.39 14.65 -15.68
N LEU A 311 1.39 14.44 -16.53
CA LEU A 311 0.19 13.65 -16.20
C LEU A 311 0.58 12.28 -15.65
N LEU A 312 1.41 11.57 -16.41
CA LEU A 312 1.84 10.21 -16.08
C LEU A 312 2.72 10.16 -14.82
N ALA A 313 3.64 11.11 -14.66
CA ALA A 313 4.46 11.20 -13.46
C ALA A 313 3.63 11.48 -12.20
N MET A 314 2.57 12.26 -12.30
CA MET A 314 1.64 12.47 -11.20
C MET A 314 0.83 11.23 -10.85
N VAL A 315 0.34 10.51 -11.87
CA VAL A 315 -0.34 9.23 -11.65
C VAL A 315 0.63 8.28 -10.92
N ALA A 316 1.89 8.20 -11.35
CA ALA A 316 2.91 7.41 -10.67
C ALA A 316 3.17 7.88 -9.24
N ALA A 317 3.27 9.19 -9.00
CA ALA A 317 3.48 9.76 -7.66
C ALA A 317 2.33 9.45 -6.70
N VAL A 318 1.09 9.60 -7.17
CA VAL A 318 -0.12 9.33 -6.38
C VAL A 318 -0.24 7.83 -6.08
N LEU A 319 -0.05 6.97 -7.08
CA LEU A 319 -0.13 5.52 -6.90
C LEU A 319 1.00 5.02 -5.97
N SER A 320 2.18 5.66 -6.00
CA SER A 320 3.30 5.38 -5.10
C SER A 320 2.99 5.59 -3.62
N ILE A 321 1.82 6.13 -3.25
CA ILE A 321 1.39 6.18 -1.84
C ILE A 321 1.19 4.78 -1.24
N ILE A 322 0.90 3.78 -2.07
CA ILE A 322 0.78 2.38 -1.68
C ILE A 322 2.08 1.68 -2.09
N PRO A 323 2.98 1.32 -1.13
CA PRO A 323 4.25 0.67 -1.46
C PRO A 323 4.05 -0.59 -2.28
N VAL A 324 5.01 -0.89 -3.17
CA VAL A 324 5.01 -2.05 -4.09
C VAL A 324 3.93 -1.95 -5.18
N PHE A 325 2.66 -1.82 -4.80
CA PHE A 325 1.53 -1.72 -5.74
C PHE A 325 1.56 -0.43 -6.56
N GLY A 326 2.06 0.66 -5.99
CA GLY A 326 2.10 1.95 -6.68
C GLY A 326 2.87 1.89 -7.99
N ILE A 327 4.07 1.30 -7.97
CA ILE A 327 4.89 1.10 -9.17
C ILE A 327 4.19 0.15 -10.14
N LEU A 328 3.69 -1.00 -9.67
CA LEU A 328 3.00 -1.99 -10.51
C LEU A 328 1.79 -1.40 -11.25
N ILE A 329 0.92 -0.70 -10.55
CA ILE A 329 -0.29 -0.09 -11.12
C ILE A 329 0.10 1.07 -12.03
N SER A 330 1.10 1.88 -11.64
CA SER A 330 1.55 3.02 -12.46
C SER A 330 2.25 2.61 -13.75
N ALA A 331 2.87 1.41 -13.79
CA ALA A 331 3.56 0.92 -14.97
C ALA A 331 2.62 0.71 -16.16
N ILE A 332 1.36 0.31 -15.92
CA ILE A 332 0.37 0.06 -16.98
C ILE A 332 0.15 1.30 -17.85
N PRO A 333 -0.28 2.47 -17.32
CA PRO A 333 -0.44 3.67 -18.14
C PRO A 333 0.89 4.20 -18.67
N LEU A 334 2.00 4.03 -17.94
CA LEU A 334 3.34 4.46 -18.36
C LEU A 334 3.80 3.75 -19.63
N LEU A 335 3.75 2.41 -19.62
CA LEU A 335 4.11 1.58 -20.77
C LEU A 335 3.09 1.75 -21.90
N GLY A 336 1.79 1.81 -21.58
CA GLY A 336 0.74 2.01 -22.57
C GLY A 336 0.97 3.27 -23.41
N VAL A 337 1.17 4.42 -22.77
CA VAL A 337 1.43 5.67 -23.49
C VAL A 337 2.79 5.65 -24.20
N ALA A 338 3.82 5.04 -23.61
CA ALA A 338 5.13 4.93 -24.24
C ALA A 338 5.09 4.10 -25.54
N LEU A 339 4.34 3.00 -25.55
CA LEU A 339 4.15 2.14 -26.74
C LEU A 339 3.31 2.83 -27.82
N LEU A 340 2.29 3.59 -27.42
CA LEU A 340 1.36 4.26 -28.33
C LEU A 340 1.88 5.61 -28.84
N SER A 341 2.86 6.21 -28.18
CA SER A 341 3.42 7.52 -28.53
C SER A 341 4.53 7.46 -29.57
N GLY A 342 4.36 6.59 -30.57
CA GLY A 342 5.29 6.36 -31.68
C GLY A 342 5.57 7.57 -32.57
N ASP A 343 6.16 8.64 -32.00
CA ASP A 343 6.95 9.60 -32.76
C ASP A 343 8.26 8.90 -33.16
N ALA A 344 8.18 8.32 -34.36
CA ALA A 344 9.25 7.84 -35.21
C ALA A 344 10.24 8.97 -35.50
N GLY A 345 11.09 9.26 -34.52
CA GLY A 345 12.23 10.16 -34.63
C GLY A 345 13.50 9.43 -34.19
N LEU A 346 14.31 9.13 -35.21
CA LEU A 346 15.65 8.50 -35.24
C LEU A 346 15.68 6.96 -35.32
N GLU A 347 15.81 6.53 -36.57
CA GLU A 347 16.22 5.22 -37.10
C GLU A 347 17.10 4.39 -36.15
N GLY A 348 16.66 3.16 -35.84
CA GLY A 348 17.51 2.08 -35.33
C GLY A 348 17.42 1.74 -33.83
N LEU A 349 16.71 2.52 -33.01
CA LEU A 349 16.59 2.32 -31.55
C LEU A 349 15.13 2.09 -31.07
N GLU A 350 14.26 1.54 -31.91
CA GLU A 350 12.81 1.39 -31.64
C GLU A 350 12.51 0.51 -30.41
N PHE A 351 13.36 -0.47 -30.10
CA PHE A 351 13.30 -1.25 -28.86
C PHE A 351 13.94 -0.54 -27.65
N GLY A 352 14.73 0.51 -27.88
CA GLY A 352 15.56 1.16 -26.86
C GLY A 352 14.82 2.15 -25.97
N LYS A 353 13.79 2.85 -26.46
CA LYS A 353 13.01 3.80 -25.64
C LYS A 353 12.07 3.06 -24.68
N SER A 354 11.33 2.07 -25.16
CA SER A 354 10.46 1.23 -24.33
C SER A 354 11.27 0.37 -23.34
N ALA A 355 12.34 -0.27 -23.79
CA ALA A 355 13.27 -0.97 -22.89
C ALA A 355 13.97 -0.01 -21.92
N GLY A 356 14.26 1.22 -22.35
CA GLY A 356 14.83 2.27 -21.50
C GLY A 356 13.87 2.70 -20.38
N ILE A 357 12.59 2.89 -20.69
CA ILE A 357 11.54 3.20 -19.71
C ILE A 357 11.34 2.03 -18.74
N VAL A 358 11.27 0.80 -19.24
CA VAL A 358 11.18 -0.39 -18.39
C VAL A 358 12.41 -0.49 -17.49
N GLY A 359 13.61 -0.31 -18.04
CA GLY A 359 14.86 -0.27 -17.28
C GLY A 359 14.86 0.85 -16.22
N TRP A 360 14.29 2.01 -16.55
CA TRP A 360 14.16 3.12 -15.61
C TRP A 360 13.16 2.84 -14.49
N ILE A 361 12.01 2.23 -14.80
CA ILE A 361 11.02 1.79 -13.80
C ILE A 361 11.67 0.76 -12.86
N ILE A 362 12.41 -0.20 -13.41
CA ILE A 362 13.17 -1.18 -12.63
C ILE A 362 14.20 -0.46 -11.74
N CYS A 363 14.91 0.53 -12.28
CA CYS A 363 15.87 1.35 -11.52
C CYS A 363 15.20 2.10 -10.36
N ILE A 364 14.07 2.77 -10.61
CA ILE A 364 13.27 3.43 -9.56
C ILE A 364 12.87 2.42 -8.49
N HIS A 365 12.40 1.23 -8.89
CA HIS A 365 11.99 0.21 -7.94
C HIS A 365 13.16 -0.32 -7.10
N LEU A 366 14.32 -0.55 -7.71
CA LEU A 366 15.54 -0.95 -6.99
C LEU A 366 16.00 0.14 -6.02
N LEU A 367 15.93 1.41 -6.44
CA LEU A 367 16.25 2.55 -5.58
C LEU A 367 15.27 2.63 -4.40
N GLU A 368 13.98 2.46 -4.66
CA GLU A 368 12.94 2.47 -3.62
C GLU A 368 13.16 1.35 -2.60
N ALA A 369 13.26 0.11 -3.08
CA ALA A 369 13.35 -1.08 -2.24
C ALA A 369 14.66 -1.14 -1.43
N ASN A 370 15.79 -0.76 -2.04
CA ASN A 370 17.10 -0.96 -1.43
C ASN A 370 17.66 0.29 -0.73
N TYR A 371 17.22 1.49 -1.11
CA TYR A 371 17.80 2.73 -0.59
C TYR A 371 16.77 3.64 0.06
N LEU A 372 15.65 3.96 -0.60
CA LEU A 372 14.66 4.90 -0.08
C LEU A 372 13.94 4.31 1.14
N ASN A 373 13.37 3.11 1.04
CA ASN A 373 12.64 2.49 2.15
C ASN A 373 13.52 2.35 3.41
N PRO A 374 14.73 1.76 3.35
CA PRO A 374 15.56 1.61 4.54
C PRO A 374 16.09 2.93 5.12
N ARG A 375 16.37 3.95 4.30
CA ARG A 375 16.85 5.24 4.83
C ARG A 375 15.76 6.15 5.36
N ILE A 376 14.58 6.10 4.74
CA ILE A 376 13.51 7.05 5.00
C ILE A 376 12.54 6.51 6.05
N ILE A 377 12.22 5.21 6.00
CA ILE A 377 11.28 4.58 6.94
C ILE A 377 12.02 3.91 8.11
N GLY A 378 13.24 3.41 7.89
CA GLY A 378 14.37 3.19 8.82
C GLY A 378 14.21 2.43 10.14
N THR A 379 13.09 2.51 10.83
CA THR A 379 12.87 1.96 12.18
C THR A 379 11.69 0.99 12.25
N ALA A 380 10.82 1.00 11.23
CA ALA A 380 9.73 0.04 11.12
C ALA A 380 10.20 -1.19 10.33
N ASP A 381 10.91 -2.11 10.99
CA ASP A 381 11.19 -3.47 10.47
C ASP A 381 9.88 -4.26 10.39
N ILE A 382 8.96 -3.82 9.54
CA ILE A 382 7.74 -4.55 9.22
C ILE A 382 8.15 -5.59 8.18
N HIS A 383 8.06 -6.87 8.56
CA HIS A 383 8.30 -7.96 7.63
C HIS A 383 7.42 -7.75 6.38
N PRO A 384 7.96 -7.82 5.14
CA PRO A 384 7.23 -7.48 3.92
C PRO A 384 5.88 -8.20 3.78
N VAL A 385 5.80 -9.45 4.22
CA VAL A 385 4.55 -10.24 4.25
C VAL A 385 3.48 -9.61 5.14
N ILE A 386 3.85 -9.06 6.31
CA ILE A 386 2.91 -8.37 7.21
C ILE A 386 2.41 -7.08 6.56
N LEU A 387 3.29 -6.36 5.87
CA LEU A 387 2.91 -5.17 5.12
C LEU A 387 1.91 -5.52 4.01
N ILE A 388 2.20 -6.54 3.19
CA ILE A 388 1.30 -7.00 2.13
C ILE A 388 -0.04 -7.45 2.72
N PHE A 389 -0.03 -8.23 3.81
CA PHE A 389 -1.27 -8.65 4.48
C PHE A 389 -2.08 -7.44 4.99
N ALA A 390 -1.43 -6.45 5.62
CA ALA A 390 -2.10 -5.25 6.09
C ALA A 390 -2.70 -4.44 4.93
N LEU A 391 -1.98 -4.31 3.82
CA LEU A 391 -2.45 -3.63 2.61
C LEU A 391 -3.70 -4.31 2.03
N LEU A 392 -3.66 -5.64 1.88
CA LEU A 392 -4.80 -6.42 1.38
C LEU A 392 -5.99 -6.36 2.34
N ALA A 393 -5.75 -6.46 3.65
CA ALA A 393 -6.80 -6.33 4.66
C ALA A 393 -7.43 -4.93 4.62
N GLY A 394 -6.62 -3.87 4.54
CA GLY A 394 -7.11 -2.50 4.40
C GLY A 394 -7.93 -2.30 3.13
N TRP A 395 -7.45 -2.85 2.01
CA TRP A 395 -8.17 -2.84 0.74
C TRP A 395 -9.55 -3.49 0.84
N GLU A 396 -9.67 -4.63 1.52
CA GLU A 396 -10.95 -5.31 1.66
C GLU A 396 -11.95 -4.53 2.52
N VAL A 397 -11.48 -3.84 3.59
CA VAL A 397 -12.38 -3.14 4.51
C VAL A 397 -12.84 -1.77 3.99
N TYR A 398 -11.91 -0.99 3.41
CA TYR A 398 -12.17 0.40 3.01
C TYR A 398 -11.70 0.73 1.59
N GLY A 399 -11.39 -0.28 0.77
CA GLY A 399 -10.92 -0.08 -0.60
C GLY A 399 -9.54 0.59 -0.65
N PRO A 400 -9.26 1.38 -1.70
CA PRO A 400 -7.98 2.08 -1.86
C PRO A 400 -7.60 2.93 -0.64
N ILE A 401 -8.60 3.57 -0.01
CA ILE A 401 -8.40 4.40 1.19
C ILE A 401 -7.88 3.55 2.36
N GLY A 402 -8.41 2.34 2.53
CA GLY A 402 -7.95 1.43 3.57
C GLY A 402 -6.54 0.91 3.33
N ALA A 403 -6.15 0.70 2.07
CA ALA A 403 -4.78 0.33 1.71
C ALA A 403 -3.78 1.44 2.09
N VAL A 404 -4.12 2.72 1.88
CA VAL A 404 -3.29 3.86 2.32
C VAL A 404 -3.13 3.89 3.84
N LEU A 405 -4.24 3.67 4.58
CA LEU A 405 -4.24 3.68 6.04
C LEU A 405 -3.60 2.44 6.67
N ALA A 406 -3.44 1.35 5.91
CA ALA A 406 -2.87 0.10 6.40
C ALA A 406 -1.45 0.28 6.95
N LEU A 407 -0.65 1.17 6.35
CA LEU A 407 0.72 1.47 6.78
C LEU A 407 0.78 2.07 8.19
N PRO A 408 0.14 3.22 8.48
CA PRO A 408 0.06 3.76 9.85
C PRO A 408 -0.55 2.77 10.85
N VAL A 409 -1.61 2.05 10.47
CA VAL A 409 -2.26 1.07 11.33
C VAL A 409 -1.32 -0.09 11.67
N ALA A 410 -0.59 -0.61 10.67
CA ALA A 410 0.39 -1.67 10.88
C ALA A 410 1.51 -1.21 11.81
N SER A 411 1.98 0.03 11.67
CA SER A 411 2.96 0.64 12.57
C SER A 411 2.46 0.70 14.02
N ILE A 412 1.24 1.17 14.25
CA ILE A 412 0.60 1.20 15.59
C ILE A 412 0.50 -0.22 16.17
N VAL A 413 -0.03 -1.17 15.40
CA VAL A 413 -0.21 -2.57 15.83
C VAL A 413 1.14 -3.20 16.18
N GLN A 414 2.17 -2.97 15.36
CA GLN A 414 3.51 -3.48 15.60
C GLN A 414 4.10 -2.90 16.88
N THR A 415 4.01 -1.58 17.10
CA THR A 415 4.50 -0.94 18.33
C THR A 415 3.85 -1.54 19.57
N VAL A 416 2.52 -1.70 19.57
CA VAL A 416 1.79 -2.29 20.69
C VAL A 416 2.20 -3.75 20.92
N PHE A 417 2.36 -4.52 19.84
CA PHE A 417 2.79 -5.92 19.90
C PHE A 417 4.20 -6.06 20.49
N LEU A 418 5.16 -5.27 20.00
CA LEU A 418 6.54 -5.28 20.48
C LEU A 418 6.64 -4.85 21.95
N TYR A 419 5.89 -3.81 22.33
CA TYR A 419 5.79 -3.37 23.72
C TYR A 419 5.27 -4.50 24.62
N THR A 420 4.16 -5.13 24.23
CA THR A 420 3.54 -6.22 25.00
C THR A 420 4.48 -7.42 25.12
N ARG A 421 5.14 -7.79 24.02
CA ARG A 421 6.14 -8.87 24.00
C ARG A 421 7.29 -8.57 24.95
N ARG A 422 7.91 -7.39 24.87
CA ARG A 422 9.00 -6.96 25.76
C ARG A 422 8.57 -7.01 27.22
N ARG A 423 7.37 -6.51 27.56
CA ARG A 423 6.81 -6.57 28.92
C ARG A 423 6.65 -8.00 29.43
N SER A 424 6.10 -8.89 28.60
CA SER A 424 5.90 -10.30 28.98
C SER A 424 7.23 -11.03 29.21
N SER A 425 8.24 -10.78 28.37
CA SER A 425 9.58 -11.34 28.52
C SER A 425 10.28 -10.83 29.79
N SER A 426 10.21 -9.52 30.07
CA SER A 426 10.78 -8.93 31.28
C SER A 426 10.10 -9.47 32.55
N ALA A 427 8.77 -9.64 32.51
CA ALA A 427 8.03 -10.24 33.62
C ALA A 427 8.40 -11.72 33.84
N ALA A 428 8.60 -12.49 32.76
CA ALA A 428 9.08 -13.87 32.84
C ALA A 428 10.51 -13.95 33.40
N ALA A 429 11.42 -13.07 32.96
CA ALA A 429 12.79 -13.01 33.45
C ALA A 429 12.87 -12.63 34.93
N ALA A 430 12.07 -11.66 35.39
CA ALA A 430 11.99 -11.27 36.80
C ALA A 430 11.47 -12.39 37.71
N ARG A 431 10.52 -13.20 37.22
CA ARG A 431 10.04 -14.39 37.95
C ARG A 431 11.14 -15.45 38.04
N ALA A 432 11.84 -15.72 36.94
CA ALA A 432 12.93 -16.70 36.91
C ALA A 432 14.09 -16.33 37.86
N SER A 433 14.50 -15.05 37.91
CA SER A 433 15.53 -14.58 38.84
C SER A 433 15.09 -14.66 40.30
N SER A 434 13.82 -14.35 40.61
CA SER A 434 13.27 -14.51 41.96
C SER A 434 13.24 -15.98 42.42
N GLN A 435 13.01 -16.90 41.48
CA GLN A 435 12.94 -18.33 41.75
C GLN A 435 14.35 -18.92 41.92
N ALA A 436 15.32 -18.47 41.12
CA ALA A 436 16.74 -18.81 41.30
C ALA A 436 17.31 -18.29 42.62
N GLY A 437 16.95 -17.07 43.04
CA GLY A 437 17.34 -16.51 44.34
C GLY A 437 16.73 -17.24 45.55
N ARG A 438 15.57 -17.89 45.37
CA ARG A 438 14.94 -18.76 46.38
C ARG A 438 15.49 -20.19 46.39
N ALA A 439 16.08 -20.65 45.28
CA ALA A 439 16.58 -22.01 45.11
C ALA A 439 17.96 -22.26 45.75
N GLY A 440 18.62 -21.24 46.31
CA GLY A 440 19.69 -21.45 47.29
C GLY A 440 20.93 -20.60 47.06
N VAL A 441 21.24 -19.76 48.06
CA VAL A 441 22.61 -19.63 48.53
C VAL A 441 23.00 -21.01 49.08
N PRO A 442 24.03 -21.69 48.58
CA PRO A 442 24.56 -22.87 49.27
C PRO A 442 24.94 -22.41 50.67
N ARG A 443 24.26 -22.93 51.70
CA ARG A 443 24.75 -22.79 53.07
C ARG A 443 26.08 -23.51 53.10
N GLU A 444 27.17 -22.75 53.17
CA GLU A 444 28.47 -23.32 53.55
C GLU A 444 28.25 -24.19 54.80
N PRO A 445 28.76 -25.43 54.81
CA PRO A 445 28.63 -26.28 55.96
C PRO A 445 29.29 -25.59 57.14
N ARG A 446 28.56 -25.45 58.26
CA ARG A 446 29.16 -25.11 59.54
C ARG A 446 30.10 -26.24 59.92
N ASP A 447 31.38 -26.04 59.68
CA ASP A 447 32.42 -26.96 60.11
C ASP A 447 32.66 -26.75 61.61
N SER A 448 32.20 -27.71 62.40
CA SER A 448 32.50 -27.79 63.82
C SER A 448 33.79 -28.56 64.03
N GLY A 449 34.88 -27.84 64.31
CA GLY A 449 35.89 -28.27 65.29
C GLY A 449 37.14 -29.01 64.79
N SER A 450 38.24 -28.24 64.77
CA SER A 450 39.63 -28.61 65.07
C SER A 450 40.46 -29.36 64.01
N GLY A 451 41.59 -28.75 63.63
CA GLY A 451 42.68 -29.43 62.93
C GLY A 451 43.49 -28.52 62.01
N SER A 452 44.47 -27.84 62.58
CA SER A 452 45.69 -27.27 61.95
C SER A 452 46.00 -27.70 60.51
N GLY A 453 46.25 -26.74 59.61
CA GLY A 453 47.07 -26.97 58.41
C GLY A 453 46.74 -26.12 57.18
N SER A 454 47.47 -25.02 57.02
CA SER A 454 48.06 -24.50 55.77
C SER A 454 47.31 -24.61 54.42
N GLY A 455 47.12 -23.47 53.74
CA GLY A 455 47.14 -23.41 52.27
C GLY A 455 45.99 -22.67 51.59
N ALA A 456 46.27 -21.43 51.21
CA ALA A 456 45.84 -20.70 50.01
C ALA A 456 44.64 -21.21 49.16
N ILE A 457 43.72 -20.28 48.84
CA ILE A 457 43.49 -19.68 47.50
C ILE A 457 42.15 -18.92 47.57
N ARG A 458 42.20 -17.57 47.53
CA ARG A 458 41.05 -16.71 47.27
C ARG A 458 40.94 -16.47 45.77
N LEU A 459 39.81 -16.83 45.17
CA LEU A 459 39.43 -16.42 43.82
C LEU A 459 38.19 -15.54 43.93
N ASP A 460 38.44 -14.24 43.88
CA ASP A 460 37.46 -13.16 43.91
C ASP A 460 36.87 -13.01 42.50
N THR A 461 35.60 -13.39 42.30
CA THR A 461 34.91 -13.18 41.02
C THR A 461 33.86 -12.09 41.20
N ALA A 462 34.32 -10.84 41.18
CA ALA A 462 33.49 -9.66 41.03
C ALA A 462 34.11 -8.75 39.97
N ARG A 463 33.49 -8.70 38.77
CA ARG A 463 33.36 -7.52 37.87
C ARG A 463 33.06 -7.95 36.43
N HIS A 464 31.81 -7.82 36.02
CA HIS A 464 31.47 -7.48 34.64
C HIS A 464 30.33 -6.43 34.63
N ARG A 465 30.71 -5.21 35.02
CA ARG A 465 30.14 -3.96 34.49
C ARG A 465 31.34 -3.20 33.98
N THR A 466 31.45 -2.99 32.67
CA THR A 466 32.09 -1.84 31.99
C THR A 466 32.19 -2.20 30.51
N LEU A 467 31.26 -1.69 29.71
CA LEU A 467 31.52 -1.24 28.34
C LEU A 467 30.60 -0.03 28.10
N ALA A 468 30.98 1.08 28.74
CA ALA A 468 30.57 2.41 28.34
C ALA A 468 31.69 3.37 28.80
N ARG A 469 32.24 4.11 27.83
CA ARG A 469 33.20 5.22 27.94
C ARG A 469 34.64 4.87 28.30
N MET A 470 35.49 4.91 27.28
CA MET A 470 36.83 5.47 27.34
C MET A 470 37.24 5.80 25.91
N ASP A 471 37.15 7.09 25.59
CA ASP A 471 38.02 7.81 24.65
C ASP A 471 37.78 9.28 25.00
N ASP A 472 38.57 9.79 25.95
CA ASP A 472 38.96 11.20 26.06
C ASP A 472 40.05 11.34 27.15
N ASP A 473 41.07 12.11 26.77
CA ASP A 473 42.17 12.73 27.53
C ASP A 473 43.36 11.89 28.01
N ALA A 474 44.43 11.95 27.20
CA ALA A 474 45.80 12.08 27.69
C ALA A 474 46.29 13.50 27.38
N SER A 475 46.39 14.32 28.42
CA SER A 475 47.06 15.61 28.42
C SER A 475 48.56 15.43 28.69
N GLU A 476 49.42 15.92 27.80
CA GLU A 476 50.77 16.37 28.16
C GLU A 476 51.22 17.43 27.15
N ASP A 477 51.23 18.68 27.61
CA ASP A 477 51.91 19.85 27.04
C ASP A 477 53.23 19.99 27.82
N PRO A 478 54.40 20.29 27.20
CA PRO A 478 54.75 21.69 26.90
C PRO A 478 55.56 21.91 25.61
N SER A 479 55.52 23.16 25.14
CA SER A 479 56.56 23.94 24.41
C SER A 479 56.36 24.26 22.90
N ASP A 480 55.90 25.49 22.67
CA ASP A 480 56.15 26.43 21.55
C ASP A 480 57.68 26.51 21.21
N PRO A 481 58.18 26.96 20.02
CA PRO A 481 57.54 27.88 19.07
C PRO A 481 57.81 27.73 17.55
N SER A 482 57.04 28.50 16.77
CA SER A 482 57.41 29.17 15.50
C SER A 482 57.91 28.39 14.27
N ASP A 483 57.46 28.89 13.11
CA ASP A 483 58.05 28.83 11.77
C ASP A 483 57.62 27.74 10.76
N ALA A 484 57.31 28.30 9.58
CA ALA A 484 57.51 27.78 8.23
C ALA A 484 56.61 26.64 7.73
N SER A 485 55.60 26.98 6.92
CA SER A 485 55.63 26.89 5.44
C SER A 485 54.23 27.12 4.87
#